data_AF-A0A1A8J1V1-F1
#
_entry.id   AF-A0A1A8J1V1-F1
#
_cell.length_a   1.000
_cell.length_b   1.000
_cell.length_c   1.000
_cell.angle_alpha   90.00
_cell.angle_beta   90.00
_cell.angle_gamma   90.00
#
_symmetry.space_group_name_H-M   'P 1'
#
loop_
_entity.id
_entity.type
_entity.pdbx_description
1 polymer ?
#
loop_
_entity_poly.entity_id
_entity_poly.type
_entity_poly.pdbx_seq_one_letter_code
_entity_poly.pdbx_strand_id
1 'polypeptide(L)'
;MKIEEVKSTTKTQRIASHSHVKGLGLDEAGNAKSTACGLVGQEAAREACGIIVEMIRSKKMAGRAVLLAGPPGTGKTALALAVAQELGNKVPFCPMVGSEVYSTEIKKTEVLMENFRRAIGLRIKETKEVYEGEVTELTPCETENPMGGYGKTISHVIIGLKTAKGTKQLKLDPSIYESLQKERVEVGDVIYIEANSGAVKVNGITMENWCTKTHTHT
;
A
#
# COMPACT_ATOMS: atom_id res chain seq x y z
N MET A 1 -9.76 -16.61 -29.24
CA MET A 1 -9.04 -16.11 -28.05
C MET A 1 -7.63 -16.69 -28.08
N LYS A 2 -6.61 -15.91 -28.43
CA LYS A 2 -5.21 -16.37 -28.34
C LYS A 2 -4.72 -16.00 -26.94
N ILE A 3 -4.49 -17.01 -26.11
CA ILE A 3 -3.81 -16.83 -24.82
C ILE A 3 -2.36 -16.50 -25.18
N GLU A 4 -1.94 -15.26 -24.92
CA GLU A 4 -0.53 -14.90 -25.01
C GLU A 4 0.20 -15.51 -23.81
N GLU A 5 1.18 -16.35 -24.10
CA GLU A 5 2.11 -16.86 -23.12
C GLU A 5 2.95 -15.68 -22.62
N VAL A 6 2.72 -15.27 -21.36
CA VAL A 6 3.51 -14.21 -20.73
C VAL A 6 4.92 -14.72 -20.53
N LYS A 7 5.80 -14.50 -21.51
CA LYS A 7 7.24 -14.51 -21.25
C LYS A 7 7.49 -13.45 -20.20
N SER A 8 7.88 -13.90 -19.01
CA SER A 8 8.27 -13.07 -17.87
C SER A 8 9.18 -11.93 -18.35
N THR A 9 8.58 -10.78 -18.64
CA THR A 9 9.29 -9.53 -18.77
C THR A 9 9.53 -9.11 -17.34
N THR A 10 10.60 -9.67 -16.77
CA THR A 10 11.16 -9.20 -15.51
C THR A 10 11.30 -7.69 -15.67
N LYS A 11 10.42 -6.91 -15.04
CA LYS A 11 10.39 -5.45 -15.17
C LYS A 11 11.82 -4.96 -14.96
N THR A 12 12.47 -4.47 -16.01
CA THR A 12 13.84 -4.01 -15.92
C THR A 12 13.86 -2.83 -14.97
N GLN A 13 14.25 -3.07 -13.72
CA GLN A 13 14.42 -1.98 -12.76
C GLN A 13 15.52 -1.08 -13.32
N ARG A 14 15.22 0.21 -13.48
CA ARG A 14 16.23 1.20 -13.90
C ARG A 14 17.38 1.14 -12.89
N ILE A 15 18.58 0.83 -13.37
CA ILE A 15 19.77 0.71 -12.53
C ILE A 15 20.21 2.13 -12.14
N ALA A 16 19.88 2.53 -10.90
CA ALA A 16 20.41 3.77 -10.33
C ALA A 16 21.86 3.57 -9.84
N SER A 17 22.62 4.66 -9.71
CA SER A 17 24.04 4.66 -9.32
C SER A 17 24.35 3.95 -7.99
N HIS A 18 23.35 3.77 -7.12
CA HIS A 18 23.48 3.08 -5.82
C HIS A 18 22.52 1.89 -5.67
N SER A 19 22.02 1.33 -6.78
CA SER A 19 21.12 0.16 -6.78
C SER A 19 21.73 -1.11 -6.13
N HIS A 20 23.06 -1.17 -6.08
CA HIS A 20 23.84 -2.25 -5.45
C HIS A 20 23.83 -2.19 -3.91
N VAL A 21 23.53 -1.04 -3.30
CA VAL A 21 23.53 -0.88 -1.84
C VAL A 21 22.28 -1.52 -1.25
N LYS A 22 22.45 -2.53 -0.40
CA LYS A 22 21.35 -3.30 0.21
C LYS A 22 21.27 -3.18 1.74
N GLY A 23 22.24 -2.53 2.38
CA GLY A 23 22.29 -2.36 3.83
C GLY A 23 23.70 -2.02 4.31
N LEU A 24 23.89 -1.90 5.62
CA LEU A 24 25.20 -1.55 6.19
C LEU A 24 26.17 -2.72 6.25
N GLY A 25 25.70 -3.97 6.18
CA GLY A 25 26.55 -5.16 6.16
C GLY A 25 27.35 -5.36 7.45
N LEU A 26 26.72 -5.08 8.59
CA LEU A 26 27.26 -5.32 9.92
C LEU A 26 26.95 -6.76 10.36
N ASP A 27 27.74 -7.29 11.29
CA ASP A 27 27.42 -8.52 12.01
C ASP A 27 26.48 -8.25 13.22
N GLU A 28 26.13 -9.30 13.96
CA GLU A 28 25.26 -9.19 15.14
C GLU A 28 25.91 -8.41 16.30
N ALA A 29 27.24 -8.31 16.32
CA ALA A 29 27.98 -7.52 17.30
C ALA A 29 28.15 -6.05 16.87
N GLY A 30 27.71 -5.69 15.67
CA GLY A 30 27.78 -4.34 15.13
C GLY A 30 29.07 -4.03 14.35
N ASN A 31 29.96 -5.01 14.14
CA ASN A 31 31.20 -4.82 13.39
C ASN A 31 30.97 -4.89 11.88
N ALA A 32 31.66 -4.05 11.12
CA ALA A 32 31.52 -4.05 9.66
C ALA A 32 32.33 -5.17 9.02
N LYS A 33 31.68 -5.97 8.16
CA LYS A 33 32.39 -6.92 7.29
C LYS A 33 33.06 -6.17 6.15
N SER A 34 34.30 -6.52 5.82
CA SER A 34 35.13 -5.86 4.81
C SER A 34 34.43 -5.67 3.45
N THR A 35 33.62 -6.63 3.03
CA THR A 35 32.71 -6.52 1.87
C THR A 35 31.38 -7.17 2.19
N ALA A 36 30.31 -6.37 2.25
CA ALA A 36 28.96 -6.88 2.52
C ALA A 36 27.88 -5.90 2.06
N CYS A 37 26.71 -6.43 1.68
CA CYS A 37 25.51 -5.66 1.32
C CYS A 37 25.74 -4.57 0.25
N GLY A 38 26.69 -4.79 -0.65
CA GLY A 38 27.07 -3.85 -1.71
C GLY A 38 28.02 -2.74 -1.30
N LEU A 39 28.47 -2.71 -0.03
CA LEU A 39 29.50 -1.79 0.46
C LEU A 39 30.84 -2.52 0.61
N VAL A 40 31.93 -1.79 0.35
CA VAL A 40 33.33 -2.27 0.46
C VAL A 40 34.11 -1.29 1.32
N GLY A 41 34.79 -1.80 2.34
CA GLY A 41 35.55 -0.98 3.29
C GLY A 41 34.66 -0.02 4.09
N GLN A 42 35.18 1.17 4.39
CA GLN A 42 34.54 2.20 5.21
C GLN A 42 33.99 1.64 6.54
N GLU A 43 34.74 0.74 7.16
CA GLU A 43 34.30 -0.07 8.31
C GLU A 43 33.85 0.82 9.47
N ALA A 44 34.73 1.71 9.94
CA ALA A 44 34.39 2.65 11.02
C ALA A 44 33.16 3.52 10.73
N ALA A 45 32.98 3.97 9.48
CA ALA A 45 31.82 4.76 9.10
C ALA A 45 30.53 3.93 9.07
N ARG A 46 30.61 2.67 8.64
CA ARG A 46 29.47 1.74 8.63
C ARG A 46 29.06 1.34 10.03
N GLU A 47 30.01 1.09 10.92
CA GLU A 47 29.78 0.82 12.34
C GLU A 47 29.12 2.01 13.03
N ALA A 48 29.63 3.23 12.80
CA ALA A 48 29.01 4.45 13.31
C ALA A 48 27.57 4.64 12.77
N CYS A 49 27.34 4.34 11.49
CA CYS A 49 25.99 4.32 10.91
C CYS A 49 25.09 3.24 11.56
N GLY A 50 25.64 2.11 11.97
CA GLY A 50 24.92 1.07 12.73
C GLY A 50 24.39 1.59 14.06
N ILE A 51 25.22 2.30 14.81
CA ILE A 51 24.82 2.96 16.07
C ILE A 51 23.70 3.98 15.81
N ILE A 52 23.78 4.74 14.70
CA ILE A 52 22.73 5.69 14.31
C ILE A 52 21.41 4.96 14.01
N VAL A 53 21.45 3.85 13.27
CA VAL A 53 20.26 3.04 12.99
C VAL A 53 19.62 2.55 14.30
N GLU A 54 20.44 2.09 15.25
CA GLU A 54 19.96 1.67 16.57
C GLU A 54 19.36 2.82 17.37
N MET A 55 19.97 4.01 17.35
CA MET A 55 19.41 5.22 17.97
C MET A 55 18.06 5.62 17.36
N ILE A 56 17.88 5.46 16.05
CA ILE A 56 16.62 5.71 15.36
C ILE A 56 15.57 4.67 15.77
N ARG A 57 15.92 3.37 15.75
CA ARG A 57 15.02 2.28 16.15
C ARG A 57 14.58 2.39 17.61
N SER A 58 15.48 2.82 18.50
CA SER A 58 15.21 3.09 19.91
C SER A 58 14.54 4.45 20.18
N LYS A 59 14.26 5.24 19.14
CA LYS A 59 13.61 6.56 19.20
C LYS A 59 14.37 7.61 20.06
N LYS A 60 15.69 7.47 20.19
CA LYS A 60 16.56 8.37 20.97
C LYS A 60 17.26 9.46 20.12
N MET A 61 16.92 9.56 18.84
CA MET A 61 17.54 10.49 17.88
C MET A 61 16.76 11.79 17.65
N ALA A 62 15.74 12.08 18.47
CA ALA A 62 14.88 13.25 18.30
C ALA A 62 15.69 14.57 18.31
N GLY A 63 15.52 15.39 17.27
CA GLY A 63 16.14 16.72 17.14
C GLY A 63 17.65 16.72 16.86
N ARG A 64 18.25 15.56 16.55
CA ARG A 64 19.68 15.44 16.26
C ARG A 64 19.94 15.39 14.76
N ALA A 65 21.05 15.99 14.33
CA ALA A 65 21.54 15.91 12.96
C ALA A 65 22.80 15.04 12.88
N VAL A 66 22.97 14.34 11.76
CA VAL A 66 24.18 13.59 11.43
C VAL A 66 24.85 14.26 10.24
N LEU A 67 26.14 14.56 10.37
CA LEU A 67 26.95 15.09 9.28
C LEU A 67 27.92 14.00 8.79
N LEU A 68 27.74 13.57 7.54
CA LEU A 68 28.72 12.72 6.85
C LEU A 68 29.73 13.62 6.14
N ALA A 69 30.95 13.71 6.68
CA ALA A 69 32.02 14.54 6.13
C ALA A 69 33.11 13.68 5.47
N GLY A 70 33.71 14.20 4.40
CA GLY A 70 34.83 13.56 3.70
C GLY A 70 34.95 13.99 2.24
N PRO A 71 36.07 13.65 1.57
CA PRO A 71 36.33 14.00 0.16
C PRO A 71 35.21 13.53 -0.80
N PRO A 72 35.01 14.16 -1.97
CA PRO A 72 34.06 13.66 -2.97
C PRO A 72 34.39 12.21 -3.39
N GLY A 73 33.37 11.42 -3.74
CA GLY A 73 33.56 10.03 -4.18
C GLY A 73 33.80 8.98 -3.08
N THR A 74 33.80 9.35 -1.80
CA THR A 74 34.11 8.44 -0.67
C THR A 74 32.92 7.64 -0.13
N GLY A 75 31.77 7.62 -0.82
CA GLY A 75 30.63 6.80 -0.43
C GLY A 75 29.65 7.40 0.59
N LYS A 76 29.72 8.70 0.88
CA LYS A 76 28.78 9.39 1.79
C LYS A 76 27.30 9.15 1.45
N THR A 77 26.94 9.34 0.18
CA THR A 77 25.57 9.10 -0.31
C THR A 77 25.20 7.61 -0.24
N ALA A 78 26.16 6.72 -0.50
CA ALA A 78 25.95 5.28 -0.39
C ALA A 78 25.67 4.86 1.07
N LEU A 79 26.38 5.44 2.05
CA LEU A 79 26.13 5.22 3.48
C LEU A 79 24.74 5.71 3.90
N ALA A 80 24.32 6.90 3.44
CA ALA A 80 22.98 7.41 3.73
C ALA A 80 21.88 6.48 3.20
N LEU A 81 22.05 5.96 1.97
CA LEU A 81 21.15 4.98 1.39
C LEU A 81 21.20 3.63 2.12
N ALA A 82 22.38 3.20 2.56
CA ALA A 82 22.53 1.98 3.35
C ALA A 82 21.78 2.07 4.68
N VAL A 83 21.87 3.21 5.39
CA VAL A 83 21.08 3.49 6.59
C VAL A 83 19.58 3.41 6.30
N ALA A 84 19.13 3.98 5.17
CA ALA A 84 17.72 3.90 4.77
C ALA A 84 17.27 2.46 4.52
N GLN A 85 18.07 1.66 3.81
CA GLN A 85 17.79 0.24 3.57
C GLN A 85 17.75 -0.56 4.89
N GLU A 86 18.66 -0.25 5.82
CA GLU A 86 18.72 -0.90 7.13
C GLU A 86 17.50 -0.60 8.01
N LEU A 87 16.94 0.62 7.92
CA LEU A 87 15.68 0.98 8.59
C LEU A 87 14.46 0.32 7.94
N GLY A 88 14.56 0.00 6.64
CA GLY A 88 13.56 -0.70 5.85
C GLY A 88 12.36 0.16 5.45
N ASN A 89 11.46 -0.43 4.66
CA ASN A 89 10.33 0.26 4.02
C ASN A 89 9.29 0.88 4.98
N LYS A 90 9.41 0.62 6.28
CA LYS A 90 8.50 1.17 7.30
C LYS A 90 8.89 2.58 7.74
N VAL A 91 10.14 2.97 7.53
CA VAL A 91 10.65 4.28 7.89
C VAL A 91 10.80 5.10 6.60
N PRO A 92 10.14 6.26 6.49
CA PRO A 92 10.29 7.09 5.31
C PRO A 92 11.72 7.64 5.21
N PHE A 93 12.25 7.65 3.99
CA PHE A 93 13.54 8.25 3.67
C PHE A 93 13.36 9.23 2.51
N CYS A 94 13.65 10.50 2.75
CA CYS A 94 13.45 11.59 1.79
C CYS A 94 14.81 12.19 1.42
N PRO A 95 15.46 11.72 0.35
CA PRO A 95 16.67 12.36 -0.14
C PRO A 95 16.32 13.72 -0.76
N MET A 96 17.08 14.75 -0.42
CA MET A 96 16.92 16.11 -0.95
C MET A 96 18.28 16.65 -1.35
N VAL A 97 18.36 17.30 -2.51
CA VAL A 97 19.57 18.03 -2.92
C VAL A 97 19.44 19.48 -2.47
N GLY A 98 20.50 20.08 -1.92
CA GLY A 98 20.44 21.43 -1.37
C GLY A 98 19.98 22.51 -2.37
N SER A 99 20.21 22.31 -3.67
CA SER A 99 19.71 23.19 -4.73
C SER A 99 18.19 23.17 -4.90
N GLU A 100 17.52 22.07 -4.52
CA GLU A 100 16.05 21.94 -4.61
C GLU A 100 15.32 22.87 -3.64
N VAL A 101 16.01 23.40 -2.62
CA VAL A 101 15.45 24.40 -1.68
C VAL A 101 15.09 25.71 -2.39
N TYR A 102 15.77 26.03 -3.51
CA TYR A 102 15.60 27.28 -4.22
C TYR A 102 14.53 27.11 -5.30
N SER A 103 13.34 27.66 -5.04
CA SER A 103 12.21 27.72 -5.98
C SER A 103 11.78 29.17 -6.22
N THR A 104 11.27 29.45 -7.42
CA THR A 104 10.66 30.73 -7.79
C THR A 104 9.22 30.87 -7.28
N GLU A 105 8.52 29.74 -7.11
CA GLU A 105 7.09 29.70 -6.78
C GLU A 105 6.85 29.55 -5.27
N ILE A 106 7.76 28.87 -4.58
CA ILE A 106 7.60 28.48 -3.17
C ILE A 106 8.75 29.05 -2.34
N LYS A 107 8.42 29.57 -1.15
CA LYS A 107 9.42 30.05 -0.20
C LYS A 107 10.35 28.93 0.24
N LYS A 108 11.64 29.22 0.37
CA LYS A 108 12.69 28.28 0.83
C LYS A 108 12.31 27.54 2.13
N THR A 109 11.69 28.25 3.07
CA THR A 109 11.22 27.68 4.34
C THR A 109 10.12 26.64 4.13
N GLU A 110 9.20 26.89 3.19
CA GLU A 110 8.10 25.95 2.92
C GLU A 110 8.62 24.69 2.24
N VAL A 111 9.58 24.80 1.31
CA VAL A 111 10.22 23.64 0.69
C VAL A 111 10.90 22.76 1.75
N LEU A 112 11.61 23.36 2.71
CA LEU A 112 12.22 22.60 3.81
C LEU A 112 11.17 21.96 4.72
N MET A 113 10.13 22.70 5.10
CA MET A 113 9.05 22.18 5.94
C MET A 113 8.28 21.03 5.27
N GLU A 114 8.05 21.10 3.96
CA GLU A 114 7.43 20.02 3.20
C GLU A 114 8.31 18.76 3.24
N ASN A 115 9.61 18.89 3.02
CA ASN A 115 10.54 17.76 3.11
C ASN A 115 10.58 17.14 4.52
N PHE A 116 10.53 17.96 5.58
CA PHE A 116 10.39 17.44 6.94
C PHE A 116 9.08 16.69 7.14
N ARG A 117 7.94 17.18 6.64
CA ARG A 117 6.65 16.49 6.72
C ARG A 117 6.69 15.15 5.97
N ARG A 118 7.30 15.09 4.78
CA ARG A 118 7.50 13.86 4.00
C ARG A 118 8.37 12.83 4.72
N ALA A 119 9.35 13.29 5.50
CA ALA A 119 10.24 12.43 6.28
C ALA A 119 9.62 11.94 7.61
N ILE A 120 8.39 12.37 7.96
CA ILE A 120 7.69 11.93 9.18
C ILE A 120 6.61 10.92 8.79
N GLY A 121 6.77 9.68 9.23
CA GLY A 121 5.82 8.59 8.98
C GLY A 121 4.83 8.42 10.13
N LEU A 122 3.54 8.51 9.84
CA LEU A 122 2.47 8.12 10.76
C LEU A 122 1.94 6.74 10.36
N ARG A 123 1.98 5.78 11.28
CA ARG A 123 1.41 4.45 11.08
C ARG A 123 0.16 4.30 11.93
N ILE A 124 -0.98 4.25 11.26
CA ILE A 124 -2.28 4.03 11.87
C ILE A 124 -2.66 2.57 11.64
N LYS A 125 -3.04 1.86 12.70
CA LYS A 125 -3.62 0.52 12.60
C LYS A 125 -5.12 0.67 12.80
N GLU A 126 -5.88 0.36 11.76
CA GLU A 126 -7.32 0.38 11.76
C GLU A 126 -7.83 -1.05 11.53
N THR A 127 -8.92 -1.42 12.21
CA THR A 127 -9.59 -2.71 11.98
C THR A 127 -10.82 -2.43 11.13
N LYS A 128 -10.94 -3.14 10.00
CA LYS A 128 -12.06 -3.01 9.08
C LYS A 128 -12.80 -4.34 8.99
N GLU A 129 -14.11 -4.29 9.18
CA GLU A 129 -14.97 -5.44 8.97
C GLU A 129 -15.40 -5.49 7.50
N VAL A 130 -15.17 -6.64 6.88
CA VAL A 130 -15.32 -6.82 5.43
C VAL A 130 -16.04 -8.14 5.16
N TYR A 131 -16.97 -8.09 4.23
CA TYR A 131 -17.67 -9.27 3.70
C TYR A 131 -17.21 -9.47 2.26
N GLU A 132 -16.64 -10.64 1.99
CA GLU A 132 -16.18 -11.03 0.67
C GLU A 132 -16.83 -12.35 0.28
N GLY A 133 -17.29 -12.44 -0.98
CA GLY A 133 -17.84 -13.67 -1.51
C GLY A 133 -18.48 -13.49 -2.88
N GLU A 134 -18.79 -14.62 -3.51
CA GLU A 134 -19.61 -14.68 -4.71
C GLU A 134 -21.07 -14.43 -4.35
N VAL A 135 -21.73 -13.53 -5.08
CA VAL A 135 -23.15 -13.24 -4.90
C VAL A 135 -23.97 -14.43 -5.41
N THR A 136 -24.69 -15.10 -4.52
CA THR A 136 -25.62 -16.18 -4.89
C THR A 136 -27.05 -15.71 -5.01
N GLU A 137 -27.41 -14.66 -4.27
CA GLU A 137 -28.76 -14.14 -4.17
C GLU A 137 -28.68 -12.64 -3.92
N LEU A 138 -29.54 -11.87 -4.59
CA LEU A 138 -29.68 -10.43 -4.39
C LEU A 138 -31.16 -10.09 -4.46
N THR A 139 -31.78 -9.84 -3.31
CA THR A 139 -33.23 -9.61 -3.21
C THR A 139 -33.52 -8.33 -2.44
N PRO A 140 -34.01 -7.26 -3.10
CA PRO A 140 -34.44 -6.05 -2.41
C PRO A 140 -35.82 -6.27 -1.77
N CYS A 141 -35.97 -5.83 -0.52
CA CYS A 141 -37.23 -5.90 0.22
C CYS A 141 -37.87 -4.52 0.31
N GLU A 142 -39.01 -4.36 -0.35
CA GLU A 142 -39.79 -3.12 -0.39
C GLU A 142 -40.84 -3.08 0.71
N THR A 143 -41.05 -1.91 1.31
CA THR A 143 -42.12 -1.62 2.27
C THR A 143 -42.99 -0.46 1.80
N GLU A 144 -44.23 -0.44 2.25
CA GLU A 144 -45.14 0.70 2.02
C GLU A 144 -44.64 1.94 2.77
N ASN A 145 -44.71 3.09 2.11
CA ASN A 145 -44.10 4.32 2.60
C ASN A 145 -44.96 4.94 3.72
N PRO A 146 -44.47 5.07 4.97
CA PRO A 146 -45.28 5.55 6.10
C PRO A 146 -45.78 7.00 5.95
N MET A 147 -45.18 7.79 5.06
CA MET A 147 -45.51 9.20 4.81
C MET A 147 -46.58 9.41 3.71
N GLY A 148 -47.30 8.36 3.29
CA GLY A 148 -48.54 8.51 2.50
C GLY A 148 -48.36 8.94 1.03
N GLY A 149 -47.15 8.87 0.48
CA GLY A 149 -46.87 9.10 -0.94
C GLY A 149 -46.99 7.80 -1.76
N TYR A 150 -47.46 7.91 -3.00
CA TYR A 150 -47.42 6.81 -3.98
C TYR A 150 -45.96 6.41 -4.25
N GLY A 151 -45.51 5.30 -3.68
CA GLY A 151 -44.20 4.72 -3.95
C GLY A 151 -43.83 3.67 -2.93
N LYS A 152 -43.29 2.55 -3.39
CA LYS A 152 -42.65 1.55 -2.53
C LYS A 152 -41.23 2.02 -2.22
N THR A 153 -40.82 1.93 -0.95
CA THR A 153 -39.47 2.30 -0.53
C THR A 153 -38.70 1.04 -0.15
N ILE A 154 -37.44 0.94 -0.54
CA ILE A 154 -36.61 -0.22 -0.19
C ILE A 154 -36.23 -0.11 1.29
N SER A 155 -36.59 -1.13 2.07
CA SER A 155 -36.36 -1.19 3.51
C SER A 155 -35.04 -1.85 3.88
N HIS A 156 -34.63 -2.86 3.11
CA HIS A 156 -33.35 -3.57 3.24
C HIS A 156 -33.14 -4.46 2.02
N VAL A 157 -31.92 -4.96 1.86
CA VAL A 157 -31.58 -5.96 0.83
C VAL A 157 -31.03 -7.20 1.47
N ILE A 158 -31.51 -8.36 1.04
CA ILE A 158 -30.94 -9.64 1.43
C ILE A 158 -29.96 -10.05 0.33
N ILE A 159 -28.71 -10.26 0.72
CA ILE A 159 -27.67 -10.77 -0.17
C ILE A 159 -27.15 -12.11 0.35
N GLY A 160 -27.04 -13.10 -0.54
CA GLY A 160 -26.33 -14.34 -0.27
C GLY A 160 -24.91 -14.24 -0.77
N LEU A 161 -23.93 -14.47 0.11
CA LEU A 161 -22.51 -14.55 -0.25
C LEU A 161 -21.99 -15.97 -0.04
N LYS A 162 -21.35 -16.52 -1.08
CA LYS A 162 -20.67 -17.81 -1.06
C LYS A 162 -19.16 -17.62 -1.05
N THR A 163 -18.50 -18.38 -0.19
CA THR A 163 -17.04 -18.49 -0.15
C THR A 163 -16.64 -19.96 -0.25
N ALA A 164 -15.35 -20.24 -0.42
CA ALA A 164 -14.84 -21.61 -0.39
C ALA A 164 -15.12 -22.35 0.93
N LYS A 165 -15.39 -21.63 2.03
CA LYS A 165 -15.63 -22.20 3.36
C LYS A 165 -17.12 -22.39 3.68
N GLY A 166 -18.02 -21.79 2.91
CA GLY A 166 -19.45 -21.84 3.16
C GLY A 166 -20.21 -20.64 2.62
N THR A 167 -21.53 -20.67 2.80
CA THR A 167 -22.47 -19.63 2.37
C THR A 167 -23.02 -18.88 3.58
N LYS A 168 -23.29 -17.58 3.41
CA LYS A 168 -23.92 -16.74 4.43
C LYS A 168 -24.88 -15.75 3.77
N GLN A 169 -26.09 -15.65 4.30
CA GLN A 169 -27.02 -14.58 3.93
C GLN A 169 -26.84 -13.40 4.87
N LEU A 170 -26.83 -12.19 4.32
CA LEU A 170 -26.66 -10.93 5.02
C LEU A 170 -27.84 -10.01 4.70
N LYS A 171 -28.33 -9.33 5.73
CA LYS A 171 -29.30 -8.26 5.59
C LYS A 171 -28.54 -6.93 5.58
N LEU A 172 -28.63 -6.21 4.46
CA LEU A 172 -27.94 -4.97 4.18
C LEU A 172 -28.89 -3.78 4.22
N ASP A 173 -28.36 -2.62 4.60
CA ASP A 173 -29.08 -1.35 4.58
C ASP A 173 -29.43 -0.92 3.13
N PRO A 174 -30.55 -0.22 2.90
CA PRO A 174 -30.91 0.30 1.58
C PRO A 174 -29.82 1.13 0.90
N SER A 175 -28.99 1.85 1.65
CA SER A 175 -27.87 2.63 1.08
C SER A 175 -26.83 1.75 0.36
N ILE A 176 -26.66 0.49 0.80
CA ILE A 176 -25.75 -0.46 0.17
C ILE A 176 -26.34 -0.95 -1.16
N TYR A 177 -27.67 -1.00 -1.28
CA TYR A 177 -28.34 -1.35 -2.54
C TYR A 177 -28.02 -0.37 -3.67
N GLU A 178 -28.04 0.93 -3.38
CA GLU A 178 -27.67 1.97 -4.35
C GLU A 178 -26.22 1.78 -4.81
N SER A 179 -25.32 1.41 -3.90
CA SER A 179 -23.93 1.08 -4.22
C SER A 179 -23.80 -0.18 -5.07
N LEU A 180 -24.58 -1.23 -4.78
CA LEU A 180 -24.65 -2.46 -5.58
C LEU A 180 -25.16 -2.19 -7.00
N GLN A 181 -26.19 -1.34 -7.14
CA GLN A 181 -26.71 -0.94 -8.46
C GLN A 181 -25.70 -0.11 -9.25
N LYS A 182 -25.01 0.83 -8.58
CA LYS A 182 -24.00 1.68 -9.21
C LYS A 182 -22.83 0.88 -9.76
N GLU A 183 -22.38 -0.13 -9.01
CA GLU A 183 -21.34 -1.06 -9.42
C GLU A 183 -21.85 -2.18 -10.36
N ARG A 184 -23.16 -2.20 -10.66
CA ARG A 184 -23.83 -3.19 -11.54
C ARG A 184 -23.58 -4.64 -11.12
N VAL A 185 -23.70 -4.88 -9.83
CA VAL A 185 -23.46 -6.20 -9.24
C VAL A 185 -24.57 -7.16 -9.64
N GLU A 186 -24.17 -8.30 -10.19
CA GLU A 186 -25.05 -9.40 -10.59
C GLU A 186 -24.80 -10.65 -9.75
N VAL A 187 -25.75 -11.58 -9.79
CA VAL A 187 -25.56 -12.93 -9.23
C VAL A 187 -24.44 -13.63 -10.01
N GLY A 188 -23.46 -14.16 -9.28
CA GLY A 188 -22.24 -14.77 -9.82
C GLY A 188 -21.00 -13.87 -9.76
N ASP A 189 -21.15 -12.59 -9.39
CA ASP A 189 -20.02 -11.69 -9.19
C ASP A 189 -19.35 -11.94 -7.84
N VAL A 190 -18.03 -11.87 -7.80
CA VAL A 190 -17.25 -11.85 -6.56
C VAL A 190 -17.13 -10.42 -6.10
N ILE A 191 -17.73 -10.12 -4.96
CA ILE A 191 -17.78 -8.76 -4.42
C ILE A 191 -17.11 -8.65 -3.07
N TYR A 192 -16.74 -7.42 -2.76
CA TYR A 192 -16.20 -7.00 -1.48
C TYR A 192 -17.06 -5.87 -0.93
N ILE A 193 -17.57 -6.03 0.29
CA ILE A 193 -18.41 -5.06 0.99
C ILE A 193 -17.72 -4.67 2.31
N GLU A 194 -17.47 -3.38 2.50
CA GLU A 194 -17.01 -2.84 3.78
C GLU A 194 -18.20 -2.52 4.69
N ALA A 195 -18.27 -3.14 5.87
CA ALA A 195 -19.45 -3.09 6.74
C ALA A 195 -19.79 -1.67 7.24
N ASN A 196 -18.75 -0.86 7.50
CA ASN A 196 -18.91 0.46 8.10
C ASN A 196 -19.24 1.56 7.08
N SER A 197 -18.69 1.48 5.87
CA SER A 197 -18.87 2.51 4.84
C SER A 197 -19.99 2.15 3.85
N GLY A 198 -20.41 0.88 3.81
CA GLY A 198 -21.30 0.37 2.77
C GLY A 198 -20.67 0.36 1.38
N ALA A 199 -19.36 0.62 1.27
CA ALA A 199 -18.67 0.65 0.00
C ALA A 199 -18.58 -0.76 -0.57
N VAL A 200 -19.01 -0.90 -1.83
CA VAL A 200 -19.00 -2.14 -2.58
C VAL A 200 -17.95 -2.04 -3.69
N LYS A 201 -17.22 -3.12 -3.93
CA LYS A 201 -16.37 -3.29 -5.11
C LYS A 201 -16.58 -4.65 -5.73
N VAL A 202 -16.60 -4.69 -7.05
CA VAL A 202 -16.62 -5.95 -7.83
C VAL A 202 -15.17 -6.35 -8.12
N ASN A 203 -14.76 -7.51 -7.63
CA ASN A 203 -13.40 -8.04 -7.82
C ASN A 203 -13.29 -8.95 -9.06
N GLY A 204 -14.41 -9.43 -9.60
CA GLY A 204 -14.45 -10.24 -10.81
C GLY A 204 -15.65 -11.18 -10.85
N ILE A 205 -15.61 -12.14 -11.78
CA ILE A 205 -16.63 -13.19 -11.95
C ILE A 205 -15.96 -14.54 -11.69
N THR A 206 -16.66 -15.48 -11.05
CA THR A 206 -16.14 -16.84 -10.84
C THR A 206 -15.90 -17.58 -12.17
N MET A 207 -14.89 -18.46 -12.22
CA MET A 207 -14.53 -19.21 -13.44
C MET A 207 -15.69 -20.06 -13.99
N GLU A 208 -16.54 -20.59 -13.10
CA GLU A 208 -17.75 -21.36 -13.47
C GLU A 208 -18.74 -20.49 -14.27
N ASN A 209 -18.96 -19.24 -13.84
CA ASN A 209 -19.87 -18.30 -14.51
C ASN A 209 -19.22 -17.57 -15.70
N TRP A 210 -17.90 -17.47 -15.74
CA TRP A 210 -17.17 -16.97 -16.91
C TRP A 210 -17.31 -17.91 -18.12
N CYS A 211 -17.36 -19.22 -17.88
CA CYS A 211 -17.51 -20.22 -18.94
C CYS A 211 -18.93 -20.21 -19.55
N THR A 212 -19.96 -19.93 -18.75
CA THR A 212 -21.36 -19.84 -19.22
C THR A 212 -21.66 -18.54 -19.96
N LYS A 213 -21.20 -17.36 -19.47
CA LYS A 213 -21.43 -16.08 -20.17
C LYS A 213 -20.72 -15.97 -21.53
N THR A 214 -19.62 -16.70 -21.74
CA THR A 214 -18.89 -16.69 -23.02
C THR A 214 -19.51 -17.59 -24.10
N HIS A 215 -20.40 -18.52 -23.73
CA HIS A 215 -21.05 -19.47 -24.66
C HIS A 215 -22.49 -19.09 -25.00
N THR A 216 -23.06 -18.05 -24.41
CA THR A 216 -24.40 -17.52 -24.73
C THR A 216 -24.40 -16.42 -25.81
N HIS A 217 -23.21 -16.06 -26.34
CA HIS A 217 -23.06 -15.18 -27.49
C HIS A 217 -22.52 -15.94 -28.70
N THR A 218 -23.32 -16.86 -29.23
CA THR A 218 -23.25 -17.39 -30.61
C THR A 218 -24.65 -17.61 -31.12
#